data_AF-A0A0D6PLK5-F1
#
_entry.id   AF-A0A0D6PLK5-F1
#
_cell.length_a   1.000
_cell.length_b   1.000
_cell.length_c   1.000
_cell.angle_alpha   90.00
_cell.angle_beta   90.00
_cell.angle_gamma   90.00
#
_symmetry.space_group_name_H-M   'P 1'
#
loop_
_entity.id
_entity.type
_entity.pdbx_description
1 polymer ?
#
loop_
_entity_poly.entity_id
_entity_poly.type
_entity_poly.pdbx_seq_one_letter_code
_entity_poly.pdbx_strand_id
1 'polypeptide(L)'
;MERRRELDGDRYEILTPASEALAGKHKLAAVLVLRAMIDFALTHNRSSSYKHAARHLLSCTSLSAGVETCGGLEPHDAYVARLRREHGRKNAFWSLVA
;
A
#
# COMPACT_ATOMS: atom_id res chain seq x y z
N MET A 1 8.31 13.84 -7.33
CA MET A 1 7.06 13.07 -7.50
C MET A 1 7.10 12.08 -8.69
N GLU A 2 8.25 11.83 -9.32
CA GLU A 2 8.35 11.08 -10.58
C GLU A 2 8.62 9.57 -10.41
N ARG A 3 9.39 9.17 -9.39
CA ARG A 3 9.80 7.77 -9.18
C ARG A 3 8.70 6.77 -8.79
N ARG A 4 7.48 7.23 -8.53
CA ARG A 4 6.35 6.35 -8.15
C ARG A 4 5.76 5.62 -9.36
N ARG A 5 5.93 6.18 -10.56
CA ARG A 5 5.40 5.61 -11.82
C ARG A 5 6.33 4.59 -12.46
N GLU A 6 7.58 4.51 -12.04
CA GLU A 6 8.58 3.54 -12.54
C GLU A 6 8.43 2.16 -11.87
N LEU A 7 7.61 2.06 -10.82
CA LEU A 7 7.32 0.80 -10.15
C LEU A 7 6.24 0.03 -10.91
N ASP A 8 6.67 -0.99 -11.64
CA ASP A 8 5.79 -2.02 -12.18
C ASP A 8 5.19 -2.84 -11.03
N GLY A 9 4.02 -2.40 -10.58
CA GLY A 9 3.29 -3.02 -9.47
C GLY A 9 2.82 -4.45 -9.74
N ASP A 10 3.03 -5.00 -10.96
CA ASP A 10 2.77 -6.40 -11.30
C ASP A 10 3.87 -7.34 -10.77
N ARG A 11 5.05 -6.82 -10.41
CA ARG A 11 6.19 -7.60 -9.89
C ARG A 11 6.12 -7.86 -8.39
N TYR A 12 5.00 -8.39 -7.91
CA TYR A 12 4.77 -8.70 -6.50
C TYR A 12 5.84 -9.60 -5.87
N GLU A 13 6.44 -10.49 -6.66
CA GLU A 13 7.49 -11.42 -6.24
C GLU A 13 8.80 -10.72 -5.86
N ILE A 14 9.03 -9.51 -6.39
CA ILE A 14 10.24 -8.71 -6.12
C ILE A 14 9.93 -7.62 -5.08
N LEU A 15 8.75 -7.01 -5.18
CA LEU A 15 8.37 -5.88 -4.33
C LEU A 15 7.97 -6.31 -2.91
N THR A 16 7.43 -7.52 -2.73
CA THR A 16 7.11 -8.07 -1.40
C THR A 16 8.38 -8.28 -0.55
N PRO A 17 9.41 -9.02 -1.01
CA PRO A 17 10.62 -9.20 -0.23
C PRO A 17 11.41 -7.89 -0.05
N ALA A 18 11.33 -6.95 -1.01
CA ALA A 18 11.92 -5.61 -0.85
C ALA A 18 11.24 -4.81 0.27
N SER A 19 9.90 -4.85 0.34
CA SER A 19 9.12 -4.26 1.44
C SER A 19 9.51 -4.89 2.79
N GLU A 20 9.60 -6.22 2.85
CA GLU A 20 9.97 -6.95 4.08
C GLU A 20 11.40 -6.62 4.53
N ALA A 21 12.36 -6.55 3.60
CA ALA A 21 13.74 -6.16 3.89
C ALA A 21 13.85 -4.72 4.41
N LEU A 22 13.02 -3.80 3.89
CA LEU A 22 12.98 -2.40 4.32
C LEU A 22 12.28 -2.24 5.67
N ALA A 23 11.29 -3.06 6.00
CA ALA A 23 10.52 -2.95 7.25
C ALA A 23 11.38 -3.02 8.51
N GLY A 24 12.50 -3.78 8.46
CA GLY A 24 13.42 -3.93 9.60
C GLY A 24 14.28 -2.70 9.91
N LYS A 25 14.54 -1.81 8.94
CA LYS A 25 15.47 -0.67 9.10
C LYS A 25 14.87 0.68 8.75
N HIS A 26 13.91 0.72 7.83
CA HIS A 26 13.34 1.93 7.25
C HIS A 26 11.82 1.80 7.08
N LYS A 27 11.10 1.79 8.21
CA LYS A 27 9.62 1.63 8.25
C LYS A 27 8.88 2.59 7.31
N LEU A 28 9.30 3.85 7.23
CA LEU A 28 8.70 4.85 6.34
C LEU A 28 8.87 4.50 4.84
N ALA A 29 10.05 4.01 4.44
CA ALA A 29 10.30 3.60 3.07
C ALA A 29 9.47 2.35 2.70
N ALA A 30 9.33 1.40 3.63
CA ALA A 30 8.48 0.23 3.45
C ALA A 30 7.01 0.63 3.23
N VAL A 31 6.46 1.52 4.07
CA VAL A 31 5.08 2.02 3.92
C VAL A 31 4.88 2.74 2.59
N LEU A 32 5.85 3.54 2.13
CA LEU A 32 5.78 4.22 0.83
C LEU A 32 5.69 3.23 -0.34
N VAL A 33 6.52 2.19 -0.34
CA VAL A 33 6.53 1.15 -1.38
C VAL A 33 5.20 0.37 -1.37
N LEU A 34 4.72 -0.02 -0.18
CA LEU A 34 3.43 -0.71 -0.03
C LEU A 34 2.26 0.13 -0.56
N ARG A 35 2.18 1.41 -0.19
CA ARG A 35 1.12 2.32 -0.67
C ARG A 35 1.18 2.54 -2.18
N ALA A 36 2.37 2.59 -2.78
CA ALA A 36 2.50 2.70 -4.23
C ALA A 36 1.93 1.46 -4.95
N MET A 37 2.17 0.25 -4.42
CA MET A 37 1.59 -0.98 -4.98
C MET A 37 0.07 -1.03 -4.84
N ILE A 38 -0.47 -0.57 -3.71
CA ILE A 38 -1.93 -0.51 -3.48
C ILE A 38 -2.59 0.46 -4.46
N ASP A 39 -2.05 1.67 -4.57
CA ASP A 39 -2.57 2.71 -5.47
C ASP A 39 -2.54 2.22 -6.94
N PHE A 40 -1.46 1.55 -7.35
CA PHE A 40 -1.35 0.97 -8.69
C PHE A 40 -2.41 -0.12 -8.94
N ALA A 41 -2.55 -1.08 -8.03
CA ALA A 41 -3.51 -2.18 -8.12
C ALA A 41 -4.96 -1.68 -8.23
N LEU A 42 -5.32 -0.68 -7.42
CA LEU A 42 -6.67 -0.12 -7.40
C LEU A 42 -6.93 0.76 -8.61
N THR A 43 -5.95 1.57 -9.06
CA THR A 43 -6.10 2.42 -10.25
C THR A 43 -6.29 1.60 -11.53
N HIS A 44 -5.55 0.51 -11.70
CA HIS A 44 -5.60 -0.31 -12.92
C HIS A 44 -6.71 -1.38 -12.91
N ASN A 45 -7.54 -1.43 -11.85
CA ASN A 45 -8.71 -2.31 -11.73
C ASN A 45 -8.42 -3.80 -12.03
N ARG A 46 -7.20 -4.26 -11.71
CA ARG A 46 -6.77 -5.65 -11.94
C ARG A 46 -7.23 -6.50 -10.77
N SER A 47 -8.40 -7.14 -10.87
CA SER A 47 -8.97 -7.92 -9.76
C SER A 47 -8.02 -9.01 -9.22
N SER A 48 -7.13 -9.57 -10.06
CA SER A 48 -6.09 -10.52 -9.64
C SER A 48 -5.09 -9.94 -8.63
N SER A 49 -4.90 -8.62 -8.62
CA SER A 49 -3.97 -7.91 -7.74
C SER A 49 -4.57 -7.53 -6.37
N TYR A 50 -5.89 -7.61 -6.19
CA TYR A 50 -6.56 -7.16 -4.97
C TYR A 50 -6.15 -7.95 -3.74
N LYS A 51 -5.86 -9.25 -3.88
CA LYS A 51 -5.36 -10.07 -2.77
C LYS A 51 -4.02 -9.57 -2.23
N HIS A 52 -3.12 -9.15 -3.12
CA HIS A 52 -1.83 -8.60 -2.74
C HIS A 52 -1.99 -7.20 -2.14
N ALA A 53 -2.77 -6.34 -2.80
CA ALA A 53 -3.06 -4.99 -2.30
C ALA A 53 -3.70 -5.01 -0.90
N ALA A 54 -4.63 -5.93 -0.64
CA ALA A 54 -5.25 -6.06 0.67
C ALA A 54 -4.23 -6.48 1.74
N ARG A 55 -3.37 -7.46 1.44
CA ARG A 55 -2.26 -7.85 2.34
C ARG A 55 -1.32 -6.68 2.63
N HIS A 56 -0.95 -5.91 1.60
CA HIS A 56 -0.09 -4.74 1.77
C HIS A 56 -0.73 -3.66 2.63
N LEU A 57 -2.05 -3.49 2.55
CA LEU A 57 -2.78 -2.53 3.39
C LEU A 57 -2.74 -2.96 4.86
N LEU A 58 -2.93 -4.25 5.15
CA LEU A 58 -2.78 -4.80 6.50
C LEU A 58 -1.35 -4.65 7.03
N SER A 59 -0.33 -4.91 6.20
CA SER A 59 1.07 -4.67 6.56
C SER A 59 1.34 -3.18 6.85
N CYS A 60 0.74 -2.27 6.09
CA CYS A 60 0.82 -0.83 6.37
C CYS A 60 0.23 -0.47 7.73
N THR A 61 -0.90 -1.06 8.12
CA THR A 61 -1.52 -0.83 9.43
C THR A 61 -0.54 -1.18 10.54
N SER A 62 0.02 -2.39 10.50
CA SER A 62 0.99 -2.87 11.51
C SER A 62 2.28 -2.05 11.55
N LEU A 63 2.78 -1.60 10.38
CA LEU A 63 4.00 -0.80 10.31
C LEU A 63 3.78 0.67 10.70
N SER A 64 2.56 1.20 10.54
CA SER A 64 2.20 2.56 10.94
C SER A 64 1.98 2.70 12.44
N ALA A 65 1.68 1.60 13.14
CA ALA A 65 1.64 1.56 14.60
C ALA A 65 3.05 1.82 15.16
N GLY A 66 3.31 3.04 15.61
CA GLY A 66 4.61 3.46 16.15
C GLY A 66 5.53 4.14 15.13
N VAL A 67 5.05 4.48 13.95
CA VAL A 67 5.69 5.49 13.09
C VAL A 67 5.00 6.81 13.36
N GLU A 68 5.59 7.64 14.23
CA GLU A 68 5.24 9.05 14.31
C GLU A 68 5.31 9.64 12.89
N THR A 69 4.38 10.54 12.56
CA THR A 69 4.18 11.17 11.25
C THR A 69 5.43 11.93 10.79
N CYS A 70 6.50 11.21 10.49
CA CYS A 70 7.80 11.75 10.19
C CYS A 70 7.85 11.97 8.69
N GLY A 71 7.78 13.24 8.28
CA GLY A 71 8.14 13.65 6.92
C GLY A 71 6.98 13.77 5.93
N GLY A 72 5.83 14.33 6.34
CA GLY A 72 4.77 14.76 5.39
C GLY A 72 4.02 13.63 4.70
N LEU A 73 4.16 12.39 5.17
CA LEU A 73 3.33 11.28 4.74
C LEU A 73 1.92 11.45 5.30
N GLU A 74 0.91 11.30 4.45
CA GLU A 74 -0.48 11.23 4.88
C GLU A 74 -0.65 10.16 6.00
N PRO A 75 -1.26 10.51 7.15
CA PRO A 75 -1.60 9.56 8.21
C PRO A 75 -2.31 8.31 7.67
N HIS A 76 -2.12 7.15 8.30
CA HIS A 76 -2.63 5.88 7.77
C HIS A 76 -4.16 5.86 7.65
N ASP A 77 -4.85 6.38 8.66
CA ASP A 77 -6.30 6.62 8.67
C ASP A 77 -6.76 7.55 7.54
N ALA A 78 -6.06 8.67 7.31
CA ALA A 78 -6.35 9.57 6.20
C ALA A 78 -6.17 8.87 4.84
N TYR A 79 -5.11 8.08 4.68
CA TYR A 79 -4.87 7.27 3.47
C TYR A 79 -5.97 6.23 3.23
N VAL A 80 -6.40 5.50 4.27
CA VAL A 80 -7.51 4.54 4.17
C VAL A 80 -8.82 5.24 3.81
N ALA A 81 -9.10 6.41 4.40
CA ALA A 81 -10.28 7.21 4.08
C ALA A 81 -10.26 7.68 2.61
N ARG A 82 -9.10 8.11 2.11
CA ARG A 82 -8.90 8.47 0.70
C ARG A 82 -9.17 7.28 -0.21
N LEU A 83 -8.61 6.10 0.10
CA LEU A 83 -8.89 4.87 -0.65
C LEU A 83 -10.38 4.52 -0.65
N ARG A 84 -11.07 4.60 0.49
CA ARG A 84 -12.51 4.34 0.56
C ARG A 84 -13.32 5.31 -0.30
N ARG A 85 -12.93 6.58 -0.36
CA ARG A 85 -13.57 7.59 -1.21
C ARG A 85 -13.36 7.32 -2.70
N GLU A 86 -12.12 7.02 -3.11
CA GLU A 86 -11.74 6.85 -4.53
C GLU A 86 -12.10 5.46 -5.08
N HIS A 87 -12.13 4.46 -4.21
CA HIS A 87 -12.20 3.05 -4.58
C HIS A 87 -13.26 2.26 -3.79
N GLY A 88 -14.20 2.93 -3.11
CA GLY A 88 -15.23 2.30 -2.28
C GLY A 88 -16.10 1.27 -3.02
N ARG A 89 -16.30 1.43 -4.33
CA ARG A 89 -17.09 0.51 -5.16
C ARG A 89 -16.39 -0.83 -5.45
N LYS A 90 -15.10 -0.96 -5.13
CA LYS A 90 -14.32 -2.20 -5.32
C LYS A 90 -14.56 -3.16 -4.16
N ASN A 91 -15.80 -3.66 -4.03
CA ASN A 91 -16.22 -4.53 -2.93
C ASN A 91 -15.32 -5.75 -2.75
N ALA A 92 -14.86 -6.37 -3.85
CA ALA A 92 -13.96 -7.52 -3.81
C ALA A 92 -12.58 -7.22 -3.19
N PHE A 93 -12.12 -5.96 -3.22
CA PHE A 93 -10.92 -5.55 -2.50
C PHE A 93 -11.24 -5.35 -1.02
N TRP A 94 -12.29 -4.60 -0.70
CA TRP A 94 -12.65 -4.29 0.69
C TRP A 94 -13.04 -5.52 1.51
N SER A 95 -13.63 -6.54 0.88
CA SER A 95 -13.92 -7.83 1.54
C SER A 95 -12.66 -8.60 1.96
N LEU A 96 -11.50 -8.29 1.40
CA LEU A 96 -10.22 -8.91 1.74
C LEU A 96 -9.44 -8.15 2.82
N VAL A 97 -9.89 -6.93 3.15
CA VAL A 97 -9.31 -6.04 4.16
C VAL A 97 -10.09 -6.09 5.48
N ALA A 98 -11.33 -6.64 5.44
CA ALA A 98 -12.24 -6.77 6.57
C ALA A 98 -11.78 -7.81 7.59
#